data_AF-A0AAV2J909-F1
#
_entry.id   AF-A0AAV2J909-F1
#
_cell.length_a   1.000
_cell.length_b   1.000
_cell.length_c   1.000
_cell.angle_alpha   90.00
_cell.angle_beta   90.00
_cell.angle_gamma   90.00
#
_symmetry.space_group_name_H-M   'P 1'
#
loop_
_entity.id
_entity.type
_entity.pdbx_description
1 polymer ?
#
loop_
_entity_poly.entity_id
_entity_poly.type
_entity_poly.pdbx_seq_one_letter_code
_entity_poly.pdbx_strand_id
1 'polypeptide(L)'
;MISFMRLGECSLSKSEILNKLLSNSQQYHDTFVHRDMQCGDNPRIISNGLAELTWEMGQLYEASLSLSEEDRSRQQLQHLPKLCAQLLIDGFPLELVDGDASNIPLRWVSDVLTQLHELVSPNNKIRVITVFGVQSTGKSTLLNTMFGVKFAVSSGRCTRGAFMLLIRVSEDMKASLNCDFLVIIDTEGLKSPELAQLDDSHEHDNELATLVVGLSDITIINIAMENSTDMKDILQIVVHAFLRMKEVGKKPRCQFVHQNVSDVSAHDKNLRDRKLLLQQLNEMTQAAAKMERKEENKSFTDVMDYDPDTGNWYIPGLWNGIPPMAPVNVGYSEAVQELKKNPEGFRKCMSVFCMKTILSYI
;
A
#
# COMPACT_ATOMS: atom_id res chain seq x y z
N MET A 1 -10.84 12.17 -20.21
CA MET A 1 -11.04 10.97 -19.39
C MET A 1 -12.48 10.52 -19.60
N ILE A 2 -12.71 9.33 -20.16
CA ILE A 2 -14.08 8.80 -20.39
C ILE A 2 -14.34 7.74 -19.32
N SER A 3 -15.42 7.88 -18.56
CA SER A 3 -15.83 6.92 -17.51
C SER A 3 -17.23 6.40 -17.80
N PHE A 4 -17.43 5.10 -17.64
CA PHE A 4 -18.70 4.42 -17.88
C PHE A 4 -19.30 3.91 -16.58
N MET A 5 -20.40 4.53 -16.16
CA MET A 5 -21.20 4.12 -15.00
C MET A 5 -22.36 3.23 -15.48
N ARG A 6 -22.54 2.05 -14.84
CA ARG A 6 -23.65 1.14 -15.13
C ARG A 6 -24.77 1.45 -14.15
N LEU A 7 -25.91 1.91 -14.66
CA LEU A 7 -27.11 2.19 -13.86
C LEU A 7 -28.15 1.11 -14.16
N GLY A 8 -28.53 0.34 -13.14
CA GLY A 8 -29.50 -0.75 -13.25
C GLY A 8 -28.99 -2.04 -13.92
N GLU A 9 -29.90 -3.00 -14.08
CA GLU A 9 -29.64 -4.25 -14.82
C GLU A 9 -29.68 -4.01 -16.32
N CYS A 10 -28.52 -3.73 -16.91
CA CYS A 10 -28.34 -3.69 -18.35
C CYS A 10 -27.90 -5.07 -18.87
N SER A 11 -28.52 -5.57 -19.95
CA SER A 11 -28.12 -6.83 -20.58
C SER A 11 -26.78 -6.74 -21.31
N LEU A 12 -26.34 -5.52 -21.65
CA LEU A 12 -25.10 -5.26 -22.41
C LEU A 12 -23.92 -5.05 -21.46
N SER A 13 -22.79 -5.65 -21.80
CA SER A 13 -21.57 -5.49 -21.01
C SER A 13 -20.86 -4.17 -21.34
N LYS A 14 -20.13 -3.60 -20.38
CA LYS A 14 -19.35 -2.36 -20.62
C LYS A 14 -18.33 -2.53 -21.76
N SER A 15 -17.68 -3.69 -21.83
CA SER A 15 -16.68 -4.01 -22.86
C SER A 15 -17.29 -4.09 -24.26
N GLU A 16 -18.50 -4.63 -24.39
CA GLU A 16 -19.23 -4.69 -25.66
C GLU A 16 -19.60 -3.30 -26.17
N ILE A 17 -20.07 -2.42 -25.26
CA ILE A 17 -20.37 -1.02 -25.57
C ILE A 17 -19.08 -0.30 -26.03
N LEU A 18 -17.96 -0.56 -25.36
CA LEU A 18 -16.66 0.01 -25.73
C LEU A 18 -16.19 -0.47 -27.11
N ASN A 19 -16.30 -1.76 -27.43
CA ASN A 19 -15.96 -2.26 -28.77
C ASN A 19 -16.82 -1.60 -29.85
N LYS A 20 -18.13 -1.46 -29.61
CA LYS A 20 -19.06 -0.79 -30.54
C LYS A 20 -18.76 0.70 -30.72
N LEU A 21 -18.34 1.40 -29.66
CA LEU A 21 -18.03 2.83 -29.71
C LEU A 21 -16.65 3.12 -30.31
N LEU A 22 -15.68 2.23 -30.12
CA LEU A 22 -14.28 2.44 -30.51
C LEU A 22 -13.93 1.77 -31.84
N SER A 23 -14.78 0.88 -32.36
CA SER A 23 -14.62 0.30 -33.69
C SER A 23 -15.09 1.26 -34.78
N ASN A 24 -14.41 1.23 -35.93
CA ASN A 24 -14.71 2.09 -37.06
C ASN A 24 -15.77 1.42 -37.94
N SER A 25 -16.67 2.20 -38.56
CA SER A 25 -17.83 1.66 -39.32
C SER A 25 -17.48 0.71 -40.49
N GLN A 26 -16.21 0.70 -40.92
CA GLN A 26 -15.71 -0.17 -41.99
C GLN A 26 -14.96 -1.41 -41.49
N GLN A 27 -14.57 -1.47 -40.20
CA GLN A 27 -13.84 -2.60 -39.59
C GLN A 27 -14.23 -2.74 -38.11
N TYR A 28 -15.15 -3.66 -37.84
CA TYR A 28 -15.50 -4.06 -36.48
C TYR A 28 -14.40 -4.97 -35.91
N HIS A 29 -13.79 -4.55 -34.80
CA HIS A 29 -12.78 -5.32 -34.07
C HIS A 29 -13.09 -5.32 -32.58
N ASP A 30 -13.23 -6.51 -32.00
CA ASP A 30 -13.40 -6.67 -30.56
C ASP A 30 -12.06 -6.49 -29.83
N THR A 31 -11.83 -5.29 -29.30
CA THR A 31 -10.59 -4.95 -28.57
C THR A 31 -10.68 -5.35 -27.10
N PHE A 32 -11.88 -5.30 -26.51
CA PHE A 32 -12.15 -5.63 -25.12
C PHE A 32 -13.04 -6.87 -25.03
N VAL A 33 -12.63 -7.86 -24.26
CA VAL A 33 -13.39 -9.11 -24.10
C VAL A 33 -14.74 -8.84 -23.43
N HIS A 34 -15.83 -9.34 -24.04
CA HIS A 34 -17.18 -9.34 -23.47
C HIS A 34 -17.82 -10.72 -23.49
N ARG A 35 -18.88 -10.88 -22.68
CA ARG A 35 -19.57 -12.15 -22.46
C ARG A 35 -20.07 -12.84 -23.74
N ASP A 36 -20.49 -12.07 -24.75
CA ASP A 36 -21.01 -12.63 -26.00
C ASP A 36 -19.91 -13.01 -27.02
N MET A 37 -18.64 -12.74 -26.71
CA MET A 37 -17.53 -13.24 -27.50
C MET A 37 -17.33 -14.73 -27.25
N GLN A 38 -16.78 -15.43 -28.25
CA GLN A 38 -16.33 -16.81 -28.07
C GLN A 38 -15.34 -16.88 -26.90
N CYS A 39 -15.66 -17.68 -25.88
CA CYS A 39 -14.94 -17.81 -24.60
C CYS A 39 -15.05 -16.62 -23.62
N GLY A 40 -15.84 -15.59 -23.91
CA GLY A 40 -15.99 -14.40 -23.07
C GLY A 40 -16.85 -14.58 -21.82
N ASP A 41 -17.78 -15.55 -21.84
CA ASP A 41 -18.59 -15.96 -20.67
C ASP A 41 -18.08 -17.28 -20.06
N ASN A 42 -16.90 -17.76 -20.48
CA ASN A 42 -16.30 -18.90 -19.79
C ASN A 42 -15.97 -18.46 -18.36
N PRO A 43 -16.42 -19.20 -17.34
CA PRO A 43 -15.98 -18.95 -15.98
C PRO A 43 -14.45 -19.01 -15.97
N ARG A 44 -13.80 -18.03 -15.34
CA ARG A 44 -12.35 -18.06 -15.18
C ARG A 44 -12.04 -19.19 -14.21
N ILE A 45 -11.50 -20.29 -14.72
CA ILE A 45 -11.22 -21.50 -13.93
C ILE A 45 -9.85 -21.42 -13.25
N ILE A 46 -8.91 -20.66 -13.83
CA ILE A 46 -7.49 -20.65 -13.42
C ILE A 46 -7.08 -19.34 -12.73
N SER A 47 -7.41 -18.17 -13.28
CA SER A 47 -7.13 -16.89 -12.61
C SER A 47 -8.03 -15.75 -13.09
N ASN A 48 -8.27 -14.77 -12.22
CA ASN A 48 -9.00 -13.53 -12.47
C ASN A 48 -8.12 -12.43 -13.10
N GLY A 49 -6.85 -12.69 -13.43
CA GLY A 49 -6.02 -11.77 -14.19
C GLY A 49 -4.52 -11.86 -13.92
N LEU A 50 -3.79 -10.83 -14.39
CA LEU A 50 -2.32 -10.75 -14.28
C LEU A 50 -1.82 -10.69 -12.83
N ALA A 51 -2.57 -10.09 -11.90
CA ALA A 51 -2.20 -10.02 -10.48
C ALA A 51 -2.14 -11.43 -9.83
N GLU A 52 -3.14 -12.27 -10.12
CA GLU A 52 -3.15 -13.65 -9.64
C GLU A 52 -2.07 -14.50 -10.31
N LEU A 53 -1.76 -14.25 -11.59
CA LEU A 53 -0.64 -14.93 -12.25
C LEU A 53 0.70 -14.57 -11.60
N THR A 54 0.91 -13.31 -11.20
CA THR A 54 2.14 -12.90 -10.50
C THR A 54 2.27 -13.52 -9.10
N TRP A 55 1.16 -13.80 -8.40
CA TRP A 55 1.17 -14.56 -7.14
C TRP A 55 1.65 -15.99 -7.34
N GLU A 56 1.06 -16.69 -8.31
CA GLU A 56 1.40 -18.09 -8.58
C GLU A 56 2.85 -18.26 -9.07
N MET A 57 3.41 -17.26 -9.77
CA MET A 57 4.82 -17.28 -10.21
C MET A 57 5.79 -17.43 -9.03
N GLY A 58 5.54 -16.77 -7.91
CA GLY A 58 6.42 -16.84 -6.74
C GLY A 58 6.39 -18.22 -6.08
N GLN A 59 5.20 -18.79 -5.90
CA GLN A 59 5.03 -20.13 -5.34
C GLN A 59 5.67 -21.20 -6.24
N LEU A 60 5.46 -21.12 -7.56
CA LEU A 60 6.08 -22.03 -8.52
C LEU A 60 7.61 -21.93 -8.50
N TYR A 61 8.15 -20.71 -8.42
CA TYR A 61 9.58 -20.48 -8.34
C TYR A 61 10.18 -21.10 -7.06
N GLU A 62 9.62 -20.80 -5.89
CA GLU A 62 10.07 -21.33 -4.60
C GLU A 62 9.98 -22.87 -4.56
N ALA A 63 8.87 -23.44 -5.03
CA ALA A 63 8.72 -24.89 -5.13
C ALA A 63 9.79 -25.51 -6.03
N SER A 64 10.16 -24.85 -7.13
CA SER A 64 11.20 -25.33 -8.03
C SER A 64 12.60 -25.39 -7.41
N LEU A 65 12.87 -24.56 -6.39
CA LEU A 65 14.14 -24.56 -5.67
C LEU A 65 14.35 -25.83 -4.83
N SER A 66 13.28 -26.57 -4.52
CA SER A 66 13.38 -27.87 -3.86
C SER A 66 13.90 -28.99 -4.78
N LEU A 67 13.90 -28.76 -6.11
CA LEU A 67 14.39 -29.69 -7.11
C LEU A 67 15.91 -29.56 -7.30
N SER A 68 16.54 -30.59 -7.86
CA SER A 68 17.96 -30.56 -8.22
C SER A 68 18.27 -29.47 -9.25
N GLU A 69 19.49 -28.92 -9.24
CA GLU A 69 19.90 -27.86 -10.19
C GLU A 69 19.85 -28.28 -11.66
N GLU A 70 19.98 -29.59 -11.92
CA GLU A 70 19.91 -30.17 -13.26
C GLU A 70 18.47 -30.45 -13.71
N ASP A 71 17.48 -30.29 -12.81
CA ASP A 71 16.08 -30.54 -13.14
C ASP A 71 15.57 -29.53 -14.18
N ARG A 72 14.98 -30.06 -15.26
CA ARG A 72 14.43 -29.25 -16.36
C ARG A 72 13.40 -28.24 -15.88
N SER A 73 12.57 -28.60 -14.90
CA SER A 73 11.51 -27.74 -14.37
C SER A 73 12.11 -26.55 -13.61
N ARG A 74 13.15 -26.79 -12.80
CA ARG A 74 13.90 -25.73 -12.12
C ARG A 74 14.56 -24.78 -13.12
N GLN A 75 15.23 -25.32 -14.14
CA GLN A 75 15.84 -24.50 -15.20
C GLN A 75 14.81 -23.67 -15.96
N GLN A 76 13.64 -24.24 -16.24
CA GLN A 76 12.54 -23.52 -16.87
C GLN A 76 12.01 -22.39 -16.02
N LEU A 77 12.03 -22.46 -14.68
CA LEU A 77 11.44 -21.44 -13.82
C LEU A 77 12.45 -20.36 -13.36
N GLN A 78 13.75 -20.54 -13.62
CA GLN A 78 14.81 -19.57 -13.28
C GLN A 78 14.63 -18.16 -13.88
N HIS A 79 13.87 -18.02 -14.97
CA HIS A 79 13.63 -16.72 -15.60
C HIS A 79 12.46 -15.93 -14.99
N LEU A 80 11.65 -16.56 -14.11
CA LEU A 80 10.47 -15.92 -13.52
C LEU A 80 10.80 -14.67 -12.70
N PRO A 81 11.88 -14.62 -11.87
CA PRO A 81 12.21 -13.41 -11.13
C PRO A 81 12.47 -12.21 -12.04
N LYS A 82 13.16 -12.43 -13.17
CA LYS A 82 13.41 -11.39 -14.17
C LYS A 82 12.14 -10.93 -14.88
N LEU A 83 11.24 -11.86 -15.21
CA LEU A 83 9.94 -11.53 -15.79
C LEU A 83 9.10 -10.69 -14.82
N CYS A 84 9.05 -11.08 -13.55
CA CYS A 84 8.34 -10.34 -12.52
C CYS A 84 8.94 -8.94 -12.28
N ALA A 85 10.28 -8.82 -12.29
CA ALA A 85 10.94 -7.52 -12.22
C ALA A 85 10.53 -6.59 -13.39
N GLN A 86 10.37 -7.13 -14.60
CA GLN A 86 9.86 -6.36 -15.74
C GLN A 86 8.40 -5.93 -15.55
N LEU A 87 7.55 -6.84 -15.07
CA LEU A 87 6.15 -6.50 -14.74
C LEU A 87 6.07 -5.41 -13.67
N LEU A 88 6.96 -5.44 -12.68
CA LEU A 88 7.02 -4.41 -11.65
C LEU A 88 7.43 -3.04 -12.22
N ILE A 89 8.35 -3.00 -13.19
CA ILE A 89 8.68 -1.77 -13.96
C ILE A 89 7.46 -1.27 -14.75
N ASP A 90 6.66 -2.18 -15.30
CA ASP A 90 5.45 -1.87 -16.05
C ASP A 90 4.26 -1.45 -15.15
N GLY A 91 4.46 -1.43 -13.82
CA GLY A 91 3.51 -0.94 -12.84
C GLY A 91 2.56 -2.00 -12.28
N PHE A 92 2.87 -3.28 -12.45
CA PHE A 92 2.15 -4.37 -11.79
C PHE A 92 2.67 -4.56 -10.36
N PRO A 93 1.78 -4.78 -9.37
CA PRO A 93 2.19 -4.98 -7.99
C PRO A 93 2.85 -6.36 -7.79
N LEU A 94 3.86 -6.41 -6.94
CA LEU A 94 4.50 -7.63 -6.41
C LEU A 94 4.05 -7.84 -4.97
N GLU A 95 3.66 -9.07 -4.62
CA GLU A 95 3.41 -9.45 -3.23
C GLU A 95 4.72 -9.65 -2.47
N LEU A 96 4.88 -8.95 -1.35
CA LEU A 96 6.01 -9.04 -0.43
C LEU A 96 5.72 -10.01 0.73
N VAL A 97 4.52 -9.93 1.29
CA VAL A 97 4.09 -10.76 2.41
C VAL A 97 2.84 -11.48 1.96
N ASP A 98 2.82 -12.80 2.07
CA ASP A 98 1.62 -13.61 1.90
C ASP A 98 0.78 -13.50 3.19
N GLY A 99 -0.42 -12.94 3.09
CA GLY A 99 -1.35 -12.75 4.22
C GLY A 99 -2.13 -14.00 4.64
N ASP A 100 -1.97 -15.11 3.93
CA ASP A 100 -2.60 -16.40 4.24
C ASP A 100 -1.64 -17.27 5.02
N ALA A 101 -0.38 -17.32 4.55
CA ALA A 101 0.69 -18.05 5.21
C ALA A 101 1.45 -17.22 6.25
N SER A 102 1.20 -15.91 6.33
CA SER A 102 1.96 -14.96 7.16
C SER A 102 3.47 -15.08 6.94
N ASN A 103 3.88 -15.31 5.69
CA ASN A 103 5.25 -15.62 5.32
C ASN A 103 5.74 -14.70 4.20
N ILE A 104 7.04 -14.45 4.20
CA ILE A 104 7.72 -13.77 3.10
C ILE A 104 8.45 -14.83 2.29
N PRO A 105 8.16 -15.00 0.99
CA PRO A 105 8.94 -15.89 0.13
C PRO A 105 10.30 -15.23 -0.15
N LEU A 106 11.22 -15.38 0.81
CA LEU A 106 12.49 -14.65 0.88
C LEU A 106 13.33 -14.82 -0.39
N ARG A 107 13.39 -16.03 -0.96
CA ARG A 107 14.18 -16.27 -2.17
C ARG A 107 13.54 -15.60 -3.37
N TRP A 108 12.23 -15.78 -3.55
CA TRP A 108 11.49 -15.13 -4.61
C TRP A 108 11.63 -13.60 -4.58
N VAL A 109 11.30 -12.97 -3.46
CA VAL A 109 11.38 -11.51 -3.30
C VAL A 109 12.82 -11.03 -3.50
N SER A 110 13.80 -11.77 -2.96
CA SER A 110 15.21 -11.40 -3.07
C SER A 110 15.72 -11.44 -4.51
N ASP A 111 15.38 -12.51 -5.24
CA ASP A 111 15.80 -12.68 -6.62
C ASP A 111 15.08 -11.69 -7.56
N VAL A 112 13.79 -11.39 -7.32
CA VAL A 112 13.06 -10.36 -8.07
C VAL A 112 13.68 -8.98 -7.86
N LEU A 113 13.95 -8.58 -6.61
CA LEU A 113 14.56 -7.28 -6.30
C LEU A 113 16.01 -7.18 -6.81
N THR A 114 16.74 -8.30 -6.84
CA THR A 114 18.08 -8.36 -7.44
C THR A 114 18.01 -8.14 -8.95
N GLN A 115 17.12 -8.84 -9.65
CA GLN A 115 16.90 -8.64 -11.09
C GLN A 115 16.41 -7.22 -11.39
N LEU A 116 15.53 -6.68 -10.56
CA LEU A 116 15.02 -5.33 -10.70
C LEU A 116 16.15 -4.29 -10.55
N HIS A 117 17.04 -4.46 -9.56
CA HIS A 117 18.20 -3.62 -9.36
C HIS A 117 19.13 -3.61 -10.60
N GLU A 118 19.35 -4.76 -11.22
CA GLU A 118 20.15 -4.88 -12.44
C GLU A 118 19.47 -4.16 -13.62
N LEU A 119 18.15 -4.31 -13.79
CA LEU A 119 17.39 -3.71 -14.88
C LEU A 119 17.31 -2.17 -14.80
N VAL A 120 17.29 -1.60 -13.60
CA VAL A 120 17.18 -0.13 -13.40
C VAL A 120 18.52 0.55 -13.13
N SER A 121 19.63 -0.20 -13.06
CA SER A 121 20.97 0.33 -12.88
C SER A 121 21.39 1.25 -14.06
N PRO A 122 22.04 2.40 -13.83
CA PRO A 122 22.56 2.90 -12.55
C PRO A 122 21.56 3.73 -11.72
N ASN A 123 20.41 4.09 -12.28
CA ASN A 123 19.43 4.99 -11.66
C ASN A 123 18.51 4.21 -10.73
N ASN A 124 18.99 3.84 -9.55
CA ASN A 124 18.31 2.93 -8.62
C ASN A 124 17.95 3.58 -7.28
N LYS A 125 17.93 4.92 -7.22
CA LYS A 125 17.53 5.63 -6.00
C LYS A 125 16.04 5.46 -5.80
N ILE A 126 15.66 4.82 -4.71
CA ILE A 126 14.25 4.58 -4.39
C ILE A 126 13.84 5.34 -3.13
N ARG A 127 12.55 5.65 -3.05
CA ARG A 127 11.88 6.11 -1.85
C ARG A 127 10.66 5.25 -1.57
N VAL A 128 10.57 4.70 -0.37
CA VAL A 128 9.51 3.77 0.01
C VAL A 128 8.43 4.51 0.80
N ILE A 129 7.18 4.44 0.31
CA ILE A 129 6.00 5.01 0.95
C ILE A 129 5.04 3.87 1.22
N THR A 130 4.69 3.67 2.49
CA THR A 130 3.74 2.63 2.89
C THR A 130 2.51 3.26 3.48
N VAL A 131 1.33 2.69 3.21
CA VAL A 131 0.10 3.01 3.95
C VAL A 131 -0.21 1.90 4.95
N PHE A 132 -0.62 2.27 6.15
CA PHE A 132 -0.87 1.37 7.26
C PHE A 132 -2.13 1.80 8.01
N GLY A 133 -2.94 0.86 8.49
CA GLY A 133 -4.16 1.18 9.26
C GLY A 133 -5.23 0.08 9.20
N VAL A 134 -6.29 0.25 10.00
CA VAL A 134 -7.38 -0.73 10.16
C VAL A 134 -8.03 -1.10 8.83
N GLN A 135 -8.59 -2.31 8.77
CA GLN A 135 -9.33 -2.81 7.62
C GLN A 135 -10.46 -1.87 7.18
N SER A 136 -10.66 -1.78 5.86
CA SER A 136 -11.73 -0.98 5.23
C SER A 136 -11.71 0.53 5.52
N THR A 137 -10.57 1.09 5.94
CA THR A 137 -10.40 2.55 6.16
C THR A 137 -10.05 3.35 4.89
N GLY A 138 -10.00 2.72 3.71
CA GLY A 138 -9.72 3.40 2.44
C GLY A 138 -8.23 3.58 2.09
N LYS A 139 -7.34 2.73 2.63
CA LYS A 139 -5.88 2.75 2.37
C LYS A 139 -5.52 2.69 0.88
N SER A 140 -5.92 1.63 0.20
CA SER A 140 -5.66 1.43 -1.23
C SER A 140 -6.33 2.53 -2.07
N THR A 141 -7.51 3.01 -1.64
CA THR A 141 -8.20 4.16 -2.26
C THR A 141 -7.40 5.46 -2.15
N LEU A 142 -6.81 5.73 -0.98
CA LEU A 142 -5.92 6.87 -0.77
C LEU A 142 -4.70 6.79 -1.68
N LEU A 143 -4.03 5.63 -1.73
CA LEU A 143 -2.86 5.43 -2.60
C LEU A 143 -3.21 5.56 -4.08
N ASN A 144 -4.31 4.94 -4.52
CA ASN A 144 -4.80 5.03 -5.90
C ASN A 144 -5.06 6.50 -6.28
N THR A 145 -5.64 7.29 -5.38
CA THR A 145 -5.92 8.71 -5.62
C THR A 145 -4.63 9.55 -5.59
N MET A 146 -3.72 9.29 -4.66
CA MET A 146 -2.45 10.02 -4.54
C MET A 146 -1.53 9.79 -5.74
N PHE A 147 -1.39 8.54 -6.18
CA PHE A 147 -0.35 8.15 -7.12
C PHE A 147 -0.88 7.73 -8.49
N GLY A 148 -2.20 7.63 -8.68
CA GLY A 148 -2.80 7.15 -9.92
C GLY A 148 -2.55 5.66 -10.16
N VAL A 149 -2.30 4.91 -9.09
CA VAL A 149 -2.05 3.46 -9.12
C VAL A 149 -3.37 2.67 -9.08
N LYS A 150 -3.29 1.36 -9.27
CA LYS A 150 -4.46 0.46 -9.38
C LYS A 150 -4.36 -0.72 -8.40
N PHE A 151 -4.14 -0.43 -7.12
CA PHE A 151 -4.35 -1.44 -6.08
C PHE A 151 -5.81 -1.88 -6.06
N ALA A 152 -6.05 -3.15 -5.74
CA ALA A 152 -7.40 -3.68 -5.61
C ALA A 152 -8.14 -2.96 -4.47
N VAL A 153 -9.40 -2.60 -4.71
CA VAL A 153 -10.27 -1.95 -3.72
C VAL A 153 -11.54 -2.77 -3.55
N SER A 154 -11.86 -3.15 -2.31
CA SER A 154 -13.05 -3.92 -1.93
C SER A 154 -13.57 -3.42 -0.59
N SER A 155 -14.87 -3.63 -0.33
CA SER A 155 -15.53 -3.30 0.95
C SER A 155 -15.21 -4.30 2.08
N GLY A 156 -14.69 -5.49 1.75
CA GLY A 156 -14.19 -6.49 2.71
C GLY A 156 -12.65 -6.47 2.84
N ARG A 157 -12.04 -7.54 3.37
CA ARG A 157 -10.56 -7.72 3.36
C ARG A 157 -10.09 -7.72 1.90
N CYS A 158 -9.61 -6.56 1.45
CA CYS A 158 -9.26 -6.31 0.04
C CYS A 158 -7.82 -6.71 -0.28
N THR A 159 -6.95 -6.64 0.73
CA THR A 159 -5.53 -6.93 0.64
C THR A 159 -5.22 -7.94 1.75
N ARG A 160 -4.66 -9.10 1.39
CA ARG A 160 -4.12 -10.09 2.33
C ARG A 160 -2.61 -10.02 2.21
N GLY A 161 -1.90 -9.65 3.27
CA GLY A 161 -0.45 -9.46 3.22
C GLY A 161 -0.02 -8.05 2.78
N ALA A 162 1.11 -7.92 2.08
CA ALA A 162 1.67 -6.63 1.68
C ALA A 162 2.12 -6.62 0.23
N PHE A 163 1.80 -5.54 -0.48
CA PHE A 163 1.99 -5.42 -1.93
C PHE A 163 2.83 -4.21 -2.26
N MET A 164 3.89 -4.44 -3.02
CA MET A 164 4.80 -3.43 -3.50
C MET A 164 4.51 -3.06 -4.96
N LEU A 165 4.46 -1.77 -5.26
CA LEU A 165 4.35 -1.26 -6.63
C LEU A 165 5.45 -0.23 -6.90
N LEU A 166 6.06 -0.30 -8.08
CA LEU A 166 7.12 0.61 -8.48
C LEU A 166 6.58 1.70 -9.41
N ILE A 167 6.89 2.96 -9.11
CA ILE A 167 6.51 4.11 -9.92
C ILE A 167 7.78 4.85 -10.33
N ARG A 168 7.98 5.03 -11.63
CA ARG A 168 9.07 5.87 -12.15
C ARG A 168 8.76 7.35 -11.93
N VAL A 169 9.72 8.07 -11.34
CA VAL A 169 9.60 9.52 -11.11
C VAL A 169 9.93 10.27 -12.41
N SER A 170 9.11 11.26 -12.78
CA SER A 170 9.39 12.13 -13.93
C SER A 170 10.63 12.99 -13.68
N GLU A 171 11.40 13.31 -14.72
CA GLU A 171 12.68 14.04 -14.58
C GLU A 171 12.52 15.38 -13.82
N ASP A 172 11.43 16.09 -14.08
CA ASP A 172 11.04 17.34 -13.42
C ASP A 172 10.81 17.18 -11.90
N MET A 173 10.38 16.00 -11.46
CA MET A 173 10.12 15.71 -10.05
C MET A 173 11.33 15.10 -9.33
N LYS A 174 12.29 14.50 -10.05
CA LYS A 174 13.47 13.85 -9.46
C LYS A 174 14.29 14.79 -8.59
N ALA A 175 14.49 16.03 -9.01
CA ALA A 175 15.23 17.03 -8.23
C ALA A 175 14.53 17.36 -6.90
N SER A 176 13.20 17.33 -6.88
CA SER A 176 12.40 17.65 -5.68
C SER A 176 12.26 16.48 -4.70
N LEU A 177 12.23 15.24 -5.22
CA LEU A 177 12.05 14.03 -4.42
C LEU A 177 13.38 13.34 -4.08
N ASN A 178 14.47 13.67 -4.79
CA ASN A 178 15.79 13.06 -4.66
C ASN A 178 15.78 11.52 -4.83
N CYS A 179 14.92 11.00 -5.72
CA CYS A 179 14.86 9.58 -6.08
C CYS A 179 14.48 9.39 -7.55
N ASP A 180 14.83 8.24 -8.10
CA ASP A 180 14.49 7.80 -9.46
C ASP A 180 13.14 7.06 -9.49
N PHE A 181 12.82 6.35 -8.40
CA PHE A 181 11.59 5.60 -8.25
C PHE A 181 10.92 5.85 -6.89
N LEU A 182 9.59 5.78 -6.88
CA LEU A 182 8.79 5.58 -5.68
C LEU A 182 8.40 4.12 -5.60
N VAL A 183 8.55 3.54 -4.43
CA VAL A 183 8.04 2.22 -4.09
C VAL A 183 6.85 2.44 -3.19
N ILE A 184 5.66 2.07 -3.64
CA ILE A 184 4.44 2.17 -2.86
C ILE A 184 4.11 0.81 -2.28
N ILE A 185 4.00 0.70 -0.96
CA ILE A 185 3.58 -0.53 -0.29
C ILE A 185 2.16 -0.34 0.24
N ASP A 186 1.23 -1.11 -0.30
CA ASP A 186 -0.12 -1.25 0.25
C ASP A 186 -0.16 -2.47 1.17
N THR A 187 -0.67 -2.29 2.40
CA THR A 187 -0.72 -3.35 3.39
C THR A 187 -2.15 -3.80 3.60
N GLU A 188 -2.27 -5.03 4.07
CA GLU A 188 -3.46 -5.54 4.71
C GLU A 188 -3.97 -4.58 5.80
N GLY A 189 -5.29 -4.63 6.01
CA GLY A 189 -5.91 -3.99 7.15
C GLY A 189 -5.71 -4.76 8.43
N LEU A 190 -5.18 -4.07 9.45
CA LEU A 190 -5.09 -4.59 10.81
C LEU A 190 -6.47 -4.94 11.37
N LYS A 191 -6.47 -5.86 12.34
CA LYS A 191 -7.67 -6.28 13.07
C LYS A 191 -8.82 -6.71 12.17
N SER A 192 -8.51 -7.57 11.21
CA SER A 192 -9.55 -8.24 10.44
C SER A 192 -10.54 -8.94 11.40
N PRO A 193 -11.85 -8.64 11.33
CA PRO A 193 -12.87 -9.33 12.13
C PRO A 193 -12.82 -10.86 11.93
N GLU A 194 -12.36 -11.29 10.76
CA GLU A 194 -12.17 -12.69 10.40
C GLU A 194 -10.96 -13.33 11.10
N LEU A 195 -9.92 -12.56 11.43
CA LEU A 195 -8.71 -13.02 12.13
C LEU A 195 -8.75 -12.79 13.65
N ALA A 196 -9.62 -11.91 14.14
CA ALA A 196 -9.75 -11.58 15.57
C ALA A 196 -10.20 -12.77 16.46
N GLN A 197 -10.58 -13.91 15.88
CA GLN A 197 -10.93 -15.14 16.60
C GLN A 197 -9.72 -16.06 16.86
N LEU A 198 -8.54 -15.72 16.35
CA LEU A 198 -7.30 -16.48 16.55
C LEU A 198 -6.46 -15.81 17.65
N ASP A 199 -5.97 -16.62 18.60
CA ASP A 199 -5.22 -16.18 19.78
C ASP A 199 -3.93 -15.38 19.44
N ASP A 200 -3.36 -15.56 18.24
CA ASP A 200 -2.10 -14.93 17.78
C ASP A 200 -2.28 -13.70 16.87
N SER A 201 -3.52 -13.25 16.63
CA SER A 201 -3.82 -12.17 15.67
C SER A 201 -3.09 -10.85 15.95
N HIS A 202 -2.85 -10.54 17.22
CA HIS A 202 -2.11 -9.34 17.63
C HIS A 202 -0.61 -9.41 17.34
N GLU A 203 -0.01 -10.60 17.34
CA GLU A 203 1.42 -10.76 17.02
C GLU A 203 1.65 -10.54 15.53
N HIS A 204 0.80 -11.12 14.68
CA HIS A 204 0.85 -10.94 13.23
C HIS A 204 0.75 -9.46 12.83
N ASP A 205 -0.22 -8.73 13.39
CA ASP A 205 -0.39 -7.29 13.16
C ASP A 205 0.88 -6.48 13.55
N ASN A 206 1.52 -6.85 14.66
CA ASN A 206 2.76 -6.21 15.12
C ASN A 206 3.96 -6.55 14.24
N GLU A 207 4.08 -7.78 13.76
CA GLU A 207 5.14 -8.21 12.85
C GLU A 207 5.02 -7.50 11.50
N LEU A 208 3.83 -7.52 10.90
CA LEU A 208 3.55 -6.82 9.65
C LEU A 208 3.84 -5.32 9.80
N ALA A 209 3.37 -4.69 10.89
CA ALA A 209 3.64 -3.29 11.17
C ALA A 209 5.15 -3.00 11.28
N THR A 210 5.87 -3.82 12.05
CA THR A 210 7.32 -3.68 12.24
C THR A 210 8.06 -3.77 10.91
N LEU A 211 7.70 -4.76 10.08
CA LEU A 211 8.29 -4.97 8.77
C LEU A 211 8.04 -3.77 7.84
N VAL A 212 6.78 -3.41 7.62
CA VAL A 212 6.42 -2.39 6.62
C VAL A 212 6.94 -1.01 7.04
N VAL A 213 6.89 -0.68 8.33
CA VAL A 213 7.51 0.53 8.87
C VAL A 213 9.03 0.49 8.67
N GLY A 214 9.67 -0.65 8.91
CA GLY A 214 11.11 -0.81 8.74
C GLY A 214 11.58 -0.69 7.29
N LEU A 215 10.75 -1.08 6.33
CA LEU A 215 10.99 -0.91 4.90
C LEU A 215 10.74 0.52 4.40
N SER A 216 10.01 1.34 5.15
CA SER A 216 9.52 2.66 4.70
C SER A 216 10.50 3.80 4.98
N ASP A 217 10.57 4.76 4.05
CA ASP A 217 11.03 6.12 4.36
C ASP A 217 9.91 6.93 5.02
N ILE A 218 8.68 6.75 4.52
CA ILE A 218 7.47 7.46 4.96
C ILE A 218 6.35 6.45 5.18
N THR A 219 5.79 6.43 6.39
CA THR A 219 4.61 5.61 6.72
C THR A 219 3.38 6.50 6.86
N ILE A 220 2.37 6.28 6.04
CA ILE A 220 1.06 6.92 6.17
C ILE A 220 0.20 6.08 7.10
N ILE A 221 -0.17 6.62 8.25
CA ILE A 221 -1.05 5.95 9.22
C ILE A 221 -2.47 6.45 8.98
N ASN A 222 -3.29 5.59 8.38
CA ASN A 222 -4.65 5.86 7.97
C ASN A 222 -5.62 5.50 9.12
N ILE A 223 -6.29 6.51 9.68
CA ILE A 223 -7.17 6.41 10.84
C ILE A 223 -8.58 6.83 10.41
N ALA A 224 -9.58 5.97 10.65
CA ALA A 224 -10.99 6.37 10.50
C ALA A 224 -11.44 7.11 11.77
N MET A 225 -12.01 8.31 11.64
CA MET A 225 -12.33 9.16 12.80
C MET A 225 -13.53 8.69 13.63
N GLU A 226 -14.33 7.75 13.11
CA GLU A 226 -15.59 7.32 13.74
C GLU A 226 -15.39 6.41 14.97
N ASN A 227 -14.18 5.86 15.18
CA ASN A 227 -13.95 4.89 16.26
C ASN A 227 -12.67 5.17 17.09
N SER A 228 -12.86 5.63 18.34
CA SER A 228 -11.76 5.98 19.25
C SER A 228 -10.98 4.78 19.80
N THR A 229 -11.55 3.57 19.79
CA THR A 229 -10.84 2.36 20.22
C THR A 229 -9.85 1.90 19.16
N ASP A 230 -10.28 1.86 17.90
CA ASP A 230 -9.46 1.44 16.76
C ASP A 230 -8.23 2.34 16.62
N MET A 231 -8.41 3.63 16.87
CA MET A 231 -7.32 4.60 16.91
C MET A 231 -6.29 4.24 17.97
N LYS A 232 -6.69 3.97 19.22
CA LYS A 232 -5.73 3.60 20.29
C LYS A 232 -4.96 2.34 19.95
N ASP A 233 -5.64 1.38 19.36
CA ASP A 233 -5.05 0.09 19.03
C ASP A 233 -4.02 0.19 17.89
N ILE A 234 -4.35 0.90 16.80
CA ILE A 234 -3.38 1.18 15.73
C ILE A 234 -2.17 1.91 16.29
N LEU A 235 -2.41 2.93 17.12
CA LEU A 235 -1.34 3.73 17.69
C LEU A 235 -0.42 2.89 18.58
N GLN A 236 -0.95 1.93 19.34
CA GLN A 236 -0.14 1.01 20.13
C GLN A 236 0.76 0.14 19.24
N ILE A 237 0.21 -0.45 18.17
CA ILE A 237 0.96 -1.26 17.20
C ILE A 237 2.10 -0.42 16.56
N VAL A 238 1.76 0.79 16.13
CA VAL A 238 2.70 1.75 15.54
C VAL A 238 3.83 2.11 16.50
N VAL A 239 3.51 2.39 17.76
CA VAL A 239 4.51 2.74 18.80
C VAL A 239 5.48 1.58 19.03
N HIS A 240 4.99 0.34 19.10
CA HIS A 240 5.86 -0.84 19.21
C HIS A 240 6.77 -1.00 18.00
N ALA A 241 6.24 -0.84 16.77
CA ALA A 241 7.05 -0.86 15.57
C ALA A 241 8.15 0.21 15.59
N PHE A 242 7.84 1.43 16.04
CA PHE A 242 8.82 2.52 16.13
C PHE A 242 9.88 2.31 17.20
N LEU A 243 9.51 1.76 18.36
CA LEU A 243 10.48 1.39 19.40
C LEU A 243 11.51 0.37 18.89
N ARG A 244 11.05 -0.62 18.13
CA ARG A 244 11.92 -1.61 17.45
C ARG A 244 12.78 -0.96 16.37
N MET A 245 12.23 -0.03 15.59
CA MET A 245 13.01 0.71 14.59
C MET A 245 14.13 1.56 15.18
N LYS A 246 13.89 2.13 16.35
CA LYS A 246 14.91 2.92 17.06
C LYS A 246 16.12 2.06 17.46
N GLU A 247 15.92 0.80 17.83
CA GLU A 247 17.03 -0.12 18.18
C GLU A 247 17.96 -0.39 17.00
N VAL A 248 17.40 -0.47 15.80
CA VAL A 248 18.19 -0.62 14.57
C VAL A 248 18.73 0.71 14.04
N GLY A 249 18.67 1.77 14.86
CA GLY A 249 19.22 3.09 14.55
C GLY A 249 18.40 3.91 13.55
N LYS A 250 17.15 3.50 13.26
CA LYS A 250 16.25 4.22 12.36
C LYS A 250 15.27 5.09 13.13
N LYS A 251 15.01 6.28 12.59
CA LYS A 251 13.88 7.12 12.99
C LYS A 251 12.90 7.20 11.82
N PRO A 252 11.81 6.41 11.85
CA PRO A 252 10.82 6.44 10.79
C PRO A 252 10.09 7.78 10.77
N ARG A 253 9.68 8.22 9.57
CA ARG A 253 8.79 9.38 9.39
C ARG A 253 7.39 8.89 9.10
N CYS A 254 6.40 9.56 9.65
CA CYS A 254 5.02 9.18 9.47
C CYS A 254 4.13 10.40 9.20
N GLN A 255 2.98 10.13 8.60
CA GLN A 255 1.91 11.10 8.37
C GLN A 255 0.61 10.45 8.83
N PHE A 256 -0.08 11.06 9.79
CA PHE A 256 -1.41 10.62 10.21
C PHE A 256 -2.45 11.18 9.27
N VAL A 257 -3.26 10.32 8.68
CA VAL A 257 -4.35 10.67 7.79
C VAL A 257 -5.66 10.25 8.43
N HIS A 258 -6.44 11.23 8.85
CA HIS A 258 -7.77 11.05 9.42
C HIS A 258 -8.80 11.09 8.28
N GLN A 259 -9.47 9.97 8.05
CA GLN A 259 -10.48 9.81 7.00
C GLN A 259 -11.88 10.16 7.49
N ASN A 260 -12.76 10.52 6.56
CA ASN A 260 -14.18 10.84 6.78
C ASN A 260 -14.42 12.05 7.69
N VAL A 261 -13.57 13.08 7.59
CA VAL A 261 -13.70 14.29 8.42
C VAL A 261 -14.75 15.23 7.84
N SER A 262 -15.71 15.66 8.66
CA SER A 262 -16.74 16.62 8.21
C SER A 262 -16.17 18.04 8.02
N ASP A 263 -16.52 18.72 6.92
CA ASP A 263 -15.99 20.04 6.54
C ASP A 263 -16.14 21.12 7.63
N VAL A 264 -17.20 21.05 8.44
CA VAL A 264 -17.50 22.03 9.50
C VAL A 264 -16.51 21.93 10.68
N SER A 265 -15.75 20.83 10.77
CA SER A 265 -14.85 20.56 11.90
C SER A 265 -13.36 20.78 11.62
N ALA A 266 -12.99 21.07 10.38
CA ALA A 266 -11.61 20.94 9.89
C ALA A 266 -10.66 22.11 10.24
N HIS A 267 -11.10 23.17 10.92
CA HIS A 267 -10.22 24.31 11.27
C HIS A 267 -10.13 24.57 12.79
N ASP A 268 -11.26 24.61 13.49
CA ASP A 268 -11.30 24.92 14.94
C ASP A 268 -11.09 23.70 15.87
N LYS A 269 -11.28 22.46 15.37
CA LYS A 269 -11.01 21.23 16.16
C LYS A 269 -9.55 20.78 16.10
N ASN A 270 -8.80 21.20 15.07
CA ASN A 270 -7.46 20.67 14.78
C ASN A 270 -6.45 20.88 15.91
N LEU A 271 -6.41 22.04 16.56
CA LEU A 271 -5.34 22.30 17.54
C LEU A 271 -5.53 21.54 18.86
N ARG A 272 -6.79 21.33 19.27
CA ARG A 272 -7.13 20.52 20.46
C ARG A 272 -6.94 19.03 20.17
N ASP A 273 -7.39 18.57 19.00
CA ASP A 273 -7.28 17.17 18.61
C ASP A 273 -5.82 16.76 18.37
N ARG A 274 -4.97 17.63 17.80
CA ARG A 274 -3.51 17.42 17.66
C ARG A 274 -2.80 17.27 19.00
N LYS A 275 -3.12 18.15 19.96
CA LYS A 275 -2.54 18.08 21.32
C LYS A 275 -2.98 16.82 22.06
N LEU A 276 -4.26 16.45 21.93
CA LEU A 276 -4.80 15.24 22.52
C LEU A 276 -4.14 13.99 21.91
N LEU A 277 -3.97 13.95 20.60
CA LEU A 277 -3.28 12.88 19.89
C LEU A 277 -1.83 12.73 20.35
N LEU A 278 -1.07 13.83 20.39
CA LEU A 278 0.31 13.81 20.88
C LEU A 278 0.40 13.33 22.34
N GLN A 279 -0.54 13.75 23.19
CA GLN A 279 -0.61 13.29 24.57
C GLN A 279 -0.85 11.77 24.64
N GLN A 280 -1.82 11.26 23.90
CA GLN A 280 -2.10 9.82 23.82
C GLN A 280 -0.89 9.03 23.30
N LEU A 281 -0.21 9.53 22.26
CA LEU A 281 1.01 8.94 21.73
C LEU A 281 2.13 8.89 22.77
N ASN A 282 2.31 9.96 23.56
CA ASN A 282 3.30 9.99 24.64
C ASN A 282 2.97 8.97 25.75
N GLU A 283 1.71 8.89 26.16
CA GLU A 283 1.24 7.92 27.17
C GLU A 283 1.47 6.48 26.71
N MET A 284 1.10 6.16 25.46
CA MET A 284 1.34 4.84 24.87
C MET A 284 2.83 4.53 24.71
N THR A 285 3.63 5.52 24.30
CA THR A 285 5.09 5.37 24.19
C THR A 285 5.70 4.99 25.53
N GLN A 286 5.29 5.65 26.61
CA GLN A 286 5.78 5.32 27.95
C GLN A 286 5.34 3.93 28.41
N ALA A 287 4.10 3.52 28.10
CA ALA A 287 3.61 2.19 28.44
C ALA A 287 4.38 1.09 27.67
N ALA A 288 4.51 1.24 26.36
CA ALA A 288 5.25 0.31 25.50
C ALA A 288 6.74 0.25 25.86
N ALA A 289 7.36 1.40 26.15
CA ALA A 289 8.73 1.49 26.62
C ALA A 289 8.96 0.70 27.92
N LYS A 290 8.03 0.79 28.89
CA LYS A 290 8.11 0.00 30.12
C LYS A 290 7.99 -1.51 29.85
N MET A 291 7.07 -1.92 28.98
CA MET A 291 6.91 -3.33 28.60
C MET A 291 8.17 -3.90 27.94
N GLU A 292 8.84 -3.11 27.11
CA GLU A 292 10.07 -3.50 26.42
C GLU A 292 11.36 -3.25 27.24
N ARG A 293 11.25 -2.78 28.50
CA ARG A 293 12.37 -2.43 29.39
C ARG A 293 13.28 -1.30 28.86
N LYS A 294 12.69 -0.29 28.21
CA LYS A 294 13.35 0.86 27.54
C LYS A 294 12.90 2.20 28.10
N GLU A 295 13.00 2.37 29.42
CA GLU A 295 12.45 3.52 30.16
C GLU A 295 13.06 4.88 29.79
N GLU A 296 14.13 4.91 28.99
CA GLU A 296 14.69 6.15 28.44
C GLU A 296 13.75 6.86 27.46
N ASN A 297 12.78 6.18 26.86
CA ASN A 297 11.82 6.77 25.91
C ASN A 297 10.60 7.33 26.66
N LYS A 298 10.48 8.67 26.72
CA LYS A 298 9.44 9.35 27.50
C LYS A 298 8.40 10.07 26.64
N SER A 299 8.77 10.44 25.42
CA SER A 299 7.91 11.07 24.43
C SER A 299 7.92 10.27 23.12
N PHE A 300 6.81 10.33 22.40
CA PHE A 300 6.70 9.83 21.03
C PHE A 300 7.75 10.45 20.09
N THR A 301 8.13 11.71 20.32
CA THR A 301 9.19 12.38 19.55
C THR A 301 10.60 11.81 19.82
N ASP A 302 10.77 11.02 20.89
CA ASP A 302 12.03 10.30 21.15
C ASP A 302 12.21 9.12 20.19
N VAL A 303 11.11 8.53 19.73
CA VAL A 303 11.08 7.33 18.87
C VAL A 303 10.82 7.66 17.40
N MET A 304 10.22 8.83 17.12
CA MET A 304 9.78 9.20 15.77
C MET A 304 10.05 10.68 15.47
N ASP A 305 10.36 11.01 14.21
CA ASP A 305 10.43 12.39 13.72
C ASP A 305 9.01 12.89 13.39
N TYR A 306 8.33 13.44 14.40
CA TYR A 306 6.94 13.87 14.32
C TYR A 306 6.78 15.37 14.61
N ASP A 307 6.11 16.07 13.71
CA ASP A 307 5.63 17.44 13.90
C ASP A 307 4.09 17.45 13.97
N PRO A 308 3.49 17.85 15.11
CA PRO A 308 2.04 17.95 15.24
C PRO A 308 1.38 18.91 14.23
N ASP A 309 2.11 19.90 13.74
CA ASP A 309 1.54 20.92 12.85
C ASP A 309 1.52 20.47 11.39
N THR A 310 2.49 19.65 10.96
CA THR A 310 2.65 19.20 9.58
C THR A 310 2.43 17.70 9.37
N GLY A 311 2.33 16.92 10.45
CA GLY A 311 2.19 15.47 10.43
C GLY A 311 0.75 14.93 10.50
N ASN A 312 -0.27 15.80 10.57
CA ASN A 312 -1.67 15.39 10.65
C ASN A 312 -2.50 15.98 9.50
N TRP A 313 -3.22 15.10 8.81
CA TRP A 313 -4.05 15.42 7.65
C TRP A 313 -5.48 14.96 7.90
N TYR A 314 -6.43 15.82 7.56
CA TYR A 314 -7.86 15.57 7.73
C TYR A 314 -8.49 15.56 6.35
N ILE A 315 -8.89 14.37 5.90
CA ILE A 315 -9.45 14.15 4.56
C ILE A 315 -10.95 13.91 4.71
N PRO A 316 -11.79 14.62 3.94
CA PRO A 316 -13.23 14.43 4.01
C PRO A 316 -13.63 13.06 3.43
N GLY A 317 -14.90 12.67 3.55
CA GLY A 317 -15.36 11.40 2.97
C GLY A 317 -15.25 11.42 1.44
N LEU A 318 -14.90 10.27 0.83
CA LEU A 318 -14.81 10.13 -0.63
C LEU A 318 -16.14 10.40 -1.34
N TRP A 319 -17.26 10.08 -0.69
CA TRP A 319 -18.59 10.16 -1.25
C TRP A 319 -19.41 11.26 -0.57
N ASN A 320 -20.08 12.08 -1.37
CA ASN A 320 -21.08 13.03 -0.88
C ASN A 320 -22.43 12.33 -0.72
N GLY A 321 -22.55 11.49 0.31
CA GLY A 321 -23.75 10.69 0.61
C GLY A 321 -23.49 9.18 0.58
N ILE A 322 -24.55 8.39 0.37
CA ILE A 322 -24.50 6.92 0.43
C ILE A 322 -24.29 6.34 -0.98
N PRO A 323 -23.21 5.58 -1.24
CA PRO A 323 -23.01 4.85 -2.50
C PRO A 323 -24.15 3.86 -2.81
N PRO A 324 -24.37 3.46 -4.08
CA PRO A 324 -23.53 3.72 -5.26
C PRO A 324 -23.88 5.03 -6.02
N MET A 325 -24.95 5.72 -5.63
CA MET A 325 -25.44 6.91 -6.36
C MET A 325 -24.84 8.23 -5.85
N ALA A 326 -24.07 8.20 -4.77
CA ALA A 326 -23.40 9.36 -4.24
C ALA A 326 -22.31 9.86 -5.21
N PRO A 327 -22.24 11.18 -5.50
CA PRO A 327 -21.15 11.74 -6.27
C PRO A 327 -19.84 11.72 -5.47
N VAL A 328 -18.71 11.69 -6.19
CA VAL A 328 -17.38 11.81 -5.57
C VAL A 328 -17.24 13.22 -4.98
N ASN A 329 -16.72 13.29 -3.77
CA ASN A 329 -16.39 14.53 -3.09
C ASN A 329 -15.13 15.15 -3.69
N VAL A 330 -15.24 16.36 -4.25
CA VAL A 330 -14.09 17.10 -4.80
C VAL A 330 -13.10 17.46 -3.70
N GLY A 331 -13.58 17.78 -2.49
CA GLY A 331 -12.74 18.08 -1.34
C GLY A 331 -11.83 16.93 -0.92
N TYR A 332 -12.22 15.67 -1.20
CA TYR A 332 -11.35 14.52 -1.01
C TYR A 332 -10.12 14.62 -1.92
N SER A 333 -10.34 14.89 -3.21
CA SER A 333 -9.27 14.95 -4.20
C SER A 333 -8.34 16.15 -3.94
N GLU A 334 -8.90 17.28 -3.53
CA GLU A 334 -8.14 18.48 -3.16
C GLU A 334 -7.25 18.22 -1.94
N ALA A 335 -7.81 17.69 -0.85
CA ALA A 335 -7.05 17.36 0.37
C ALA A 335 -5.94 16.32 0.11
N VAL A 336 -6.22 15.30 -0.70
CA VAL A 336 -5.23 14.30 -1.11
C VAL A 336 -4.12 14.94 -1.95
N GLN A 337 -4.45 15.89 -2.83
CA GLN A 337 -3.47 16.61 -3.62
C GLN A 337 -2.58 17.52 -2.75
N GLU A 338 -3.13 18.14 -1.71
CA GLU A 338 -2.36 18.92 -0.73
C GLU A 338 -1.40 18.05 0.08
N LEU A 339 -1.87 16.91 0.59
CA LEU A 339 -1.03 15.91 1.26
C LEU A 339 0.16 15.53 0.37
N LYS A 340 -0.08 15.20 -0.91
CA LYS A 340 0.98 14.85 -1.86
C LYS A 340 1.99 15.98 -2.11
N LYS A 341 1.55 17.23 -2.05
CA LYS A 341 2.40 18.41 -2.26
C LYS A 341 3.24 18.77 -1.03
N ASN A 342 2.95 18.21 0.15
CA ASN A 342 3.64 18.52 1.39
C ASN A 342 5.17 18.33 1.25
N PRO A 343 5.96 19.42 1.33
CA PRO A 343 7.42 19.34 1.22
C PRO A 343 8.07 18.60 2.40
N GLU A 344 7.50 18.69 3.59
CA GLU A 344 8.09 18.09 4.79
C GLU A 344 7.83 16.58 4.86
N GLY A 345 6.64 16.16 4.41
CA GLY A 345 6.28 14.75 4.29
C GLY A 345 7.05 14.03 3.19
N PHE A 346 7.10 14.58 1.97
CA PHE A 346 7.59 13.84 0.80
C PHE A 346 8.88 14.35 0.16
N ARG A 347 9.38 15.56 0.48
CA ARG A 347 10.55 16.17 -0.20
C ARG A 347 11.80 16.28 0.68
N LYS A 348 11.68 16.47 2.00
CA LYS A 348 12.81 16.67 2.94
C LYS A 348 13.51 15.38 3.44
N CYS A 349 13.30 14.21 2.83
CA CYS A 349 13.98 12.99 3.30
C CYS A 349 15.42 12.90 2.77
N MET A 350 16.40 12.78 3.67
CA MET A 350 17.83 12.67 3.34
C MET A 350 18.30 11.22 3.16
N SER A 351 17.55 10.23 3.65
CA SER A 351 17.79 8.82 3.31
C SER A 351 17.34 8.58 1.87
N VAL A 352 18.22 7.99 1.08
CA VAL A 352 17.90 7.47 -0.24
C VAL A 352 18.28 6.01 -0.20
N PHE A 353 17.27 5.15 -0.27
CA PHE A 353 17.50 3.71 -0.33
C PHE A 353 17.89 3.31 -1.75
N CYS A 354 18.56 2.17 -1.84
CA CYS A 354 18.67 1.39 -3.06
C CYS A 354 17.82 0.13 -2.86
N MET A 355 17.46 -0.58 -3.93
CA MET A 355 16.75 -1.86 -3.82
C MET A 355 17.52 -2.89 -2.97
N LYS A 356 18.85 -2.81 -2.92
CA LYS A 356 19.69 -3.59 -2.00
C LYS A 356 19.45 -3.31 -0.53
N THR A 357 18.89 -2.15 -0.20
CA THR A 357 18.53 -1.81 1.17
C THR A 357 17.27 -2.56 1.60
N ILE A 358 16.26 -2.68 0.73
CA ILE A 358 15.09 -3.53 0.99
C ILE A 358 15.53 -4.99 1.22
N LEU A 359 16.44 -5.49 0.38
CA LEU A 359 17.07 -6.82 0.51
C LEU A 359 17.86 -7.05 1.81
N SER A 360 18.23 -5.99 2.54
CA SER A 360 18.95 -6.14 3.82
C SER A 360 18.00 -6.18 5.03
N TYR A 361 16.72 -5.85 4.83
CA TYR A 361 15.68 -5.87 5.87
C TYR A 361 14.74 -7.05 5.75
N ILE A 362 14.72 -7.71 4.58
CA ILE A 362 14.05 -8.97 4.30
C ILE A 362 15.12 -10.05 4.32
#